data_AF-A0A8T4YV28-F1
#
_entry.id   AF-A0A8T4YV28-F1
#
_cell.length_a   1.000
_cell.length_b   1.000
_cell.length_c   1.000
_cell.angle_alpha   90.00
_cell.angle_beta   90.00
_cell.angle_gamma   90.00
#
_symmetry.space_group_name_H-M   'P 1'
#
loop_
_entity.id
_entity.type
_entity.pdbx_description
1 polymer ?
#
loop_
_entity_poly.entity_id
_entity_poly.type
_entity_poly.pdbx_seq_one_letter_code
_entity_poly.pdbx_strand_id
1 'polypeptide(L)' 'MGRNLEETFRQLHTFKYVRDNGKVTPAGWRPSEEGIEPKIDNAGRI' A
#
# COMPACT_ATOMS: atom_id res chain seq x y z
N MET A 1 13.31 12.92 19.62
CA MET A 1 12.64 11.92 18.75
C MET A 1 11.59 12.64 17.91
N GLY A 2 11.84 12.84 16.62
CA GLY A 2 10.89 13.47 15.70
C GLY A 2 10.10 12.41 14.94
N ARG A 3 8.77 12.59 14.82
CA ARG A 3 7.94 11.79 13.92
C ARG A 3 8.11 12.30 12.48
N ASN A 4 7.84 11.44 11.50
CA ASN A 4 7.81 11.80 10.09
C ASN A 4 6.36 12.01 9.63
N LEU A 5 6.00 13.25 9.31
CA LEU A 5 4.65 13.62 8.88
C LEU A 5 4.33 13.06 7.49
N GLU A 6 5.28 13.09 6.56
CA GLU A 6 5.12 12.56 5.20
C GLU A 6 4.80 11.06 5.23
N GLU A 7 5.49 10.31 6.08
CA GLU A 7 5.23 8.88 6.24
C GLU A 7 3.85 8.60 6.86
N THR A 8 3.39 9.47 7.74
CA THR A 8 2.04 9.35 8.32
C THR A 8 0.96 9.55 7.25
N PHE A 9 1.12 10.56 6.39
CA PHE A 9 0.20 10.76 5.26
C PHE A 9 0.27 9.62 4.24
N ARG A 10 1.47 9.13 3.92
CA ARG A 10 1.63 7.98 3.02
C ARG A 10 0.85 6.78 3.52
N GLN A 11 1.00 6.42 4.79
CA GLN A 11 0.28 5.31 5.42
C GLN A 11 -1.23 5.54 5.44
N LEU A 12 -1.70 6.76 5.72
CA LEU A 12 -3.12 7.09 5.68
C LEU A 12 -3.73 6.83 4.29
N HIS A 13 -3.05 7.26 3.23
CA HIS A 13 -3.47 6.98 1.86
C HIS A 13 -3.44 5.48 1.54
N THR A 14 -2.42 4.76 2.03
CA THR A 14 -2.33 3.30 1.88
C THR A 14 -3.55 2.60 2.49
N PHE A 15 -3.90 2.92 3.73
CA PHE A 15 -5.05 2.29 4.40
C PHE A 15 -6.37 2.59 3.69
N LYS A 16 -6.54 3.83 3.19
CA LYS A 16 -7.70 4.18 2.36
C LYS A 16 -7.75 3.36 1.07
N TYR A 17 -6.63 3.25 0.35
CA TYR A 17 -6.55 2.49 -0.89
C TYR A 17 -6.89 1.01 -0.69
N VAL A 18 -6.32 0.36 0.34
CA VAL A 18 -6.59 -1.04 0.68
C VAL A 18 -8.07 -1.25 1.01
N ARG A 19 -8.67 -0.34 1.79
CA ARG A 19 -10.09 -0.39 2.14
C ARG A 19 -10.99 -0.26 0.92
N ASP A 20 -10.67 0.66 0.01
CA ASP A 20 -11.52 0.98 -1.14
C ASP A 20 -11.40 -0.05 -2.28
N ASN A 21 -10.21 -0.64 -2.48
CA ASN A 21 -9.94 -1.51 -3.63
C ASN A 21 -9.82 -3.01 -3.28
N GLY A 22 -9.57 -3.35 -2.01
CA GLY A 22 -9.27 -4.73 -1.60
C GLY A 22 -7.91 -5.27 -2.10
N LYS A 23 -7.09 -4.42 -2.74
CA LYS A 23 -5.71 -4.71 -3.16
C LYS A 23 -4.74 -4.41 -2.01
N VAL A 24 -3.60 -5.10 -1.98
CA VAL A 24 -2.51 -4.82 -1.03
C VAL A 24 -1.45 -3.92 -1.67
N THR A 25 -0.74 -3.13 -0.87
CA THR A 25 0.29 -2.20 -1.38
C THR A 25 1.69 -2.71 -1.11
N PRO A 26 2.62 -2.66 -2.09
CA PRO A 26 4.01 -3.02 -1.86
C PRO A 26 4.73 -2.02 -0.94
N ALA A 27 5.95 -2.37 -0.50
CA ALA A 27 6.79 -1.48 0.28
C ALA A 27 7.09 -0.18 -0.52
N GLY A 28 6.97 0.97 0.14
CA GLY A 28 7.22 2.27 -0.48
C GLY A 28 6.07 2.84 -1.33
N TRP A 29 4.94 2.13 -1.44
CA TRP A 29 3.80 2.54 -2.26
C TRP A 29 3.34 3.99 -2.02
N ARG A 30 2.99 4.65 -3.12
CA ARG A 30 2.45 6.01 -3.23
C ARG A 30 1.11 6.01 -3.98
N PRO A 31 0.26 7.05 -3.82
CA PRO A 31 -1.09 7.09 -4.39
C PRO A 31 -1.20 6.95 -5.93
N SER A 32 -0.12 7.14 -6.67
CA SER A 32 -0.07 6.97 -8.13
C SER A 32 0.32 5.55 -8.58
N GLU A 33 0.71 4.67 -7.65
CA GLU A 33 1.20 3.32 -7.95
C GLU A 33 0.08 2.28 -7.83
N GLU A 34 0.20 1.19 -8.60
CA GLU A 34 -0.78 0.11 -8.55
C GLU A 34 -0.53 -0.85 -7.38
N GLY A 35 -1.60 -1.27 -6.71
CA GLY A 35 -1.57 -2.32 -5.71
C GLY A 35 -1.55 -3.72 -6.33
N ILE A 36 -1.16 -4.70 -5.52
CA ILE A 36 -1.10 -6.11 -5.86
C ILE A 36 -2.44 -6.77 -5.47
N GLU A 37 -2.96 -7.62 -6.34
CA GLU A 37 -4.11 -8.45 -6.00
C GLU A 37 -3.70 -9.62 -5.09
N PRO A 38 -4.37 -9.83 -3.95
CA PRO A 38 -4.07 -10.95 -3.05
C PRO A 38 -4.66 -12.26 -3.61
N LYS A 39 -4.05 -12.79 -4.68
CA LYS A 39 -4.42 -14.07 -5.31
C LYS A 39 -3.32 -15.11 -5.11
N ILE A 40 -3.71 -16.38 -5.03
CA ILE A 40 -2.77 -17.52 -4.91
C ILE A 40 -1.78 -17.53 -6.08
N ASP A 41 -2.22 -17.16 -7.29
CA ASP A 41 -1.36 -17.08 -8.48
C ASP A 41 -0.21 -16.08 -8.33
N ASN A 42 -0.35 -15.09 -7.45
CA ASN A 42 0.68 -14.08 -7.18
C ASN A 42 1.64 -14.51 -6.06
N ALA A 43 1.28 -15.54 -5.28
CA ALA A 43 2.13 -16.04 -4.21
C ALA A 43 3.41 -16.69 -4.79
N GLY A 44 4.58 -16.13 -4.45
CA GLY A 44 5.88 -16.64 -4.90
C GLY A 44 6.33 -16.18 -6.30
N ARG A 45 5.55 -15.33 -6.98
CA ARG A 45 5.95 -14.67 -8.24
C ARG A 45 6.46 -13.24 -8.05
N ILE A 46 6.09 -12.62 -6.93
CA ILE A 46 6.37 -11.22 -6.56
C ILE A 46 7.33 -11.19 -5.39
#